data_AF-A0A3M2AST8-F1
#
_entry.id   AF-A0A3M2AST8-F1
#
_cell.length_a   1.000
_cell.length_b   1.000
_cell.length_c   1.000
_cell.angle_alpha   90.00
_cell.angle_beta   90.00
_cell.angle_gamma   90.00
#
_symmetry.space_group_name_H-M   'P 1'
#
loop_
_entity.id
_entity.type
_entity.pdbx_description
1 polymer ?
#
loop_
_entity_poly.entity_id
_entity_poly.type
_entity_poly.pdbx_seq_one_letter_code
_entity_poly.pdbx_strand_id
1 'polypeptide(L)'
;MKKVIVLLSGGMDSATLLWLCKREFDEVYAISFDYGQRHKVELRYAKELALLAQVKEHIIVEVPHYRLIKSSALLEGGPQVPPGEYREQVPPTYVPMRNLVFLAIASSFAEELRAEHIAIGVHALDTPYPDCRPEFISAMESAITAGSSYTAKTKKRIFIYAPFLGMTKSQIAKLGIE
;
A
#
# COMPACT_ATOMS: atom_id res chain seq x y z
N MET A 1 14.95 11.73 -13.49
CA MET A 1 15.01 10.42 -12.83
C MET A 1 13.65 10.14 -12.26
N LYS A 2 13.03 9.03 -12.63
CA LYS A 2 11.71 8.60 -12.15
C LYS A 2 11.87 7.97 -10.77
N LYS A 3 11.25 8.57 -9.76
CA LYS A 3 11.29 8.11 -8.37
C LYS A 3 9.93 7.57 -7.94
N VAL A 4 9.93 6.50 -7.16
CA VAL A 4 8.72 5.87 -6.62
C VAL A 4 8.88 5.47 -5.17
N ILE A 5 7.83 5.63 -4.37
CA ILE A 5 7.70 5.05 -3.04
C ILE A 5 6.74 3.88 -3.10
N VAL A 6 7.19 2.68 -2.75
CA VAL A 6 6.40 1.45 -2.76
C VAL A 6 5.82 1.19 -1.37
N LEU A 7 4.48 1.05 -1.28
CA LEU A 7 3.82 0.56 -0.08
C LEU A 7 4.11 -0.95 0.06
N LEU A 8 5.08 -1.28 0.91
CA LEU A 8 5.61 -2.63 1.09
C LEU A 8 5.08 -3.26 2.38
N SER A 9 4.25 -4.29 2.26
CA SER A 9 3.68 -4.98 3.43
C SER A 9 4.43 -6.25 3.81
N GLY A 10 5.24 -6.81 2.91
CA GLY A 10 5.87 -8.13 3.09
C GLY A 10 5.03 -9.30 2.56
N GLY A 11 3.81 -9.02 2.07
CA GLY A 11 2.99 -10.00 1.36
C GLY A 11 3.36 -10.12 -0.12
N MET A 12 2.91 -11.21 -0.75
CA MET A 12 3.18 -11.56 -2.15
C MET A 12 2.94 -10.38 -3.11
N ASP A 13 1.75 -9.77 -3.08
CA ASP A 13 1.41 -8.71 -4.02
C ASP A 13 2.37 -7.50 -3.88
N SER A 14 2.69 -7.10 -2.65
CA SER A 14 3.64 -6.01 -2.40
C SER A 14 5.08 -6.36 -2.80
N ALA A 15 5.46 -7.63 -2.72
CA ALA A 15 6.76 -8.11 -3.18
C ALA A 15 6.85 -8.08 -4.70
N THR A 16 5.83 -8.58 -5.42
CA THR A 16 5.75 -8.48 -6.88
C THR A 16 5.81 -7.02 -7.33
N LEU A 17 5.08 -6.13 -6.66
CA LEU A 17 5.09 -4.70 -6.96
C LEU A 17 6.48 -4.08 -6.77
N LEU A 18 7.18 -4.43 -5.69
CA LEU A 18 8.52 -3.92 -5.42
C LEU A 18 9.47 -4.24 -6.59
N TRP A 19 9.50 -5.49 -7.03
CA TRP A 19 10.37 -5.92 -8.14
C TRP A 19 9.94 -5.31 -9.47
N LEU A 20 8.64 -5.17 -9.73
CA LEU A 20 8.14 -4.45 -10.90
C LEU A 20 8.64 -2.99 -10.90
N CYS A 21 8.54 -2.30 -9.76
CA CYS A 21 9.05 -0.94 -9.62
C CYS A 21 10.57 -0.86 -9.80
N LYS A 22 11.35 -1.85 -9.34
CA LYS A 22 12.81 -1.90 -9.58
C LYS A 22 13.17 -1.98 -11.08
N ARG A 23 12.28 -2.50 -11.92
CA ARG A 23 12.47 -2.56 -13.38
C ARG A 23 12.06 -1.26 -14.09
N GLU A 24 11.08 -0.53 -13.54
CA GLU A 24 10.46 0.62 -14.23
C GLU A 24 10.94 2.00 -13.75
N PHE A 25 11.53 2.08 -12.56
CA PHE A 25 11.91 3.35 -11.92
C PHE A 25 13.40 3.40 -11.58
N ASP A 26 13.97 4.60 -11.66
CA ASP A 26 15.40 4.85 -11.43
C ASP A 26 15.74 4.79 -9.93
N GLU A 27 14.87 5.34 -9.08
CA GLU A 27 15.00 5.30 -7.64
C GLU A 27 13.73 4.73 -7.00
N VAL A 28 13.91 3.65 -6.25
CA VAL A 28 12.84 2.98 -5.52
C VAL A 28 13.08 3.14 -4.03
N TYR A 29 12.10 3.70 -3.35
CA TYR A 29 11.99 3.77 -1.90
C TYR A 29 10.89 2.81 -1.46
N ALA A 30 10.95 2.34 -0.21
CA ALA A 30 9.89 1.52 0.37
C ALA A 30 9.32 2.20 1.61
N ILE A 31 8.02 2.04 1.85
CA ILE A 31 7.35 2.43 3.08
C ILE A 31 6.52 1.27 3.61
N SER A 32 6.66 0.98 4.90
CA SER A 32 5.88 -0.03 5.62
C SER A 32 5.20 0.57 6.84
N PHE A 33 4.08 -0.02 7.26
CA PHE A 33 3.28 0.49 8.37
C PHE A 33 3.18 -0.53 9.51
N ASP A 34 3.56 -0.13 10.72
CA ASP A 34 3.20 -0.81 11.96
C ASP A 34 1.94 -0.16 12.52
N TYR A 35 0.80 -0.80 12.29
CA TYR A 35 -0.51 -0.30 12.71
C TYR A 35 -1.15 -1.20 13.78
N GLY A 36 -0.35 -2.01 14.46
CA GLY A 36 -0.86 -3.02 15.40
C GLY A 36 -1.48 -4.22 14.70
N GLN A 37 -0.98 -4.60 13.53
CA GLN A 37 -1.39 -5.84 12.87
C GLN A 37 -1.00 -7.07 13.69
N ARG A 38 -1.89 -8.06 13.73
CA ARG A 38 -1.69 -9.34 14.45
C ARG A 38 -0.49 -10.12 13.92
N HIS A 39 -0.23 -10.08 12.62
CA HIS A 39 0.89 -10.77 11.99
C HIS A 39 2.13 -9.87 11.88
N LYS A 40 2.88 -9.73 12.98
CA LYS A 40 4.13 -8.96 13.00
C LYS A 40 5.23 -9.50 12.07
N VAL A 41 5.12 -10.77 11.64
CA VAL A 41 6.05 -11.38 10.70
C VAL A 41 6.08 -10.67 9.34
N GLU A 42 4.97 -10.03 8.95
CA GLU A 42 4.86 -9.28 7.69
C GLU A 42 5.87 -8.12 7.63
N LEU A 43 6.05 -7.38 8.74
CA LEU A 43 7.05 -6.31 8.81
C LEU A 43 8.48 -6.83 8.71
N ARG A 44 8.75 -8.03 9.24
CA ARG A 44 10.07 -8.67 9.08
C ARG A 44 10.32 -8.96 7.60
N TYR A 45 9.36 -9.57 6.90
CA TYR A 45 9.49 -9.84 5.47
C TYR A 45 9.60 -8.56 4.64
N ALA A 46 8.88 -7.50 5.00
CA ALA A 46 9.03 -6.20 4.33
C ALA A 46 10.47 -5.67 4.43
N LYS A 47 11.09 -5.76 5.62
CA LYS A 47 12.50 -5.36 5.82
C LYS A 47 13.46 -6.21 4.99
N GLU A 48 13.26 -7.53 4.99
CA GLU A 48 14.08 -8.46 4.20
C GLU A 48 13.98 -8.17 2.69
N LEU A 49 12.75 -7.99 2.17
CA LEU A 49 12.51 -7.66 0.78
C LEU A 49 13.13 -6.31 0.38
N ALA A 50 12.98 -5.28 1.21
CA ALA A 50 13.57 -3.97 0.96
C ALA A 50 15.11 -4.04 0.87
N LEU A 51 15.73 -4.80 1.77
CA LEU A 51 17.17 -5.04 1.76
C LEU A 51 17.61 -5.79 0.49
N LEU A 52 16.91 -6.88 0.14
CA LEU A 52 17.21 -7.69 -1.04
C LEU A 52 17.06 -6.88 -2.34
N ALA A 53 16.03 -6.05 -2.44
CA ALA A 53 15.79 -5.19 -3.60
C ALA A 53 16.72 -3.95 -3.66
N GLN A 54 17.53 -3.72 -2.61
CA GLN A 54 18.42 -2.56 -2.48
C GLN A 54 17.66 -1.25 -2.79
N VAL A 55 16.56 -1.05 -2.07
CA VAL A 55 15.83 0.24 -2.13
C VAL A 55 16.72 1.36 -1.60
N LYS A 56 16.50 2.59 -2.07
CA LYS A 56 17.26 3.76 -1.61
C LYS A 56 17.11 4.00 -0.12
N GLU A 57 15.89 3.80 0.38
CA GLU A 57 15.57 3.87 1.79
C GLU A 57 14.30 3.04 2.06
N HIS A 58 14.23 2.44 3.25
CA HIS A 58 13.04 1.75 3.75
C HIS A 58 12.52 2.46 5.00
N ILE A 59 11.39 3.16 4.85
CA ILE A 59 10.75 3.92 5.90
C ILE A 59 9.74 3.02 6.61
N ILE A 60 9.75 3.00 7.94
CA ILE A 60 8.76 2.29 8.75
C ILE A 60 8.02 3.29 9.60
N VAL A 61 6.71 3.39 9.38
CA VAL A 61 5.85 4.36 10.07
C VAL A 61 4.93 3.64 11.04
N GLU A 62 4.91 4.10 12.28
CA GLU A 62 3.93 3.66 13.26
C GLU A 62 2.60 4.38 13.05
N VAL A 63 1.50 3.64 13.07
CA VAL A 63 0.13 4.14 12.92
C VAL A 63 -0.70 3.69 14.12
N PRO A 64 -0.39 4.20 15.33
CA PRO A 64 -0.86 3.62 16.59
C PRO A 64 -2.36 3.77 16.83
N HIS A 65 -3.04 4.71 16.16
CA HIS A 65 -4.49 4.90 16.32
C HIS A 65 -5.31 3.68 15.88
N TYR A 66 -4.77 2.84 14.99
CA TYR A 66 -5.42 1.58 14.62
C TYR A 66 -5.54 0.60 15.80
N ARG A 67 -4.68 0.69 16.81
CA ARG A 67 -4.78 -0.14 18.03
C ARG A 67 -6.03 0.18 18.86
N LEU A 68 -6.68 1.33 18.61
CA LEU A 68 -7.94 1.71 19.24
C LEU A 68 -9.17 1.14 18.52
N ILE A 69 -8.99 0.60 17.30
CA ILE A 69 -10.06 0.03 16.48
C ILE A 69 -10.18 -1.47 16.78
N LYS A 70 -11.32 -1.88 17.34
CA LYS A 70 -11.56 -3.27 17.79
C LYS A 70 -12.42 -4.10 16.83
N SER A 71 -12.84 -3.52 15.72
CA SER A 71 -13.76 -4.17 14.77
C SER A 71 -13.08 -5.16 13.82
N SER A 72 -11.74 -5.14 13.72
CA SER A 72 -10.99 -5.96 12.76
C SER A 72 -10.22 -7.10 13.42
N ALA A 73 -10.36 -8.31 12.90
CA ALA A 73 -9.60 -9.48 13.33
C ALA A 73 -8.11 -9.44 12.93
N LEU A 74 -7.72 -8.54 12.02
CA LEU A 74 -6.32 -8.31 11.64
C LEU A 74 -5.57 -7.43 12.64
N LEU A 75 -6.27 -6.78 13.57
CA LEU A 75 -5.67 -5.93 14.60
C LEU A 75 -5.47 -6.70 15.90
N GLU A 76 -4.42 -6.36 16.64
CA GLU A 76 -4.19 -6.88 17.99
C GLU A 76 -5.40 -6.57 18.89
N GLY A 77 -5.90 -7.60 19.60
CA GLY A 77 -7.10 -7.47 20.43
C GLY A 77 -8.43 -7.51 19.67
N GLY A 78 -8.40 -7.70 18.34
CA GLY A 78 -9.59 -7.93 17.52
C GLY A 78 -10.25 -9.31 17.72
N PRO A 79 -11.49 -9.48 17.24
CA PRO A 79 -12.24 -10.73 17.39
C PRO A 79 -11.52 -11.92 16.73
N GLN A 80 -11.87 -13.14 17.15
CA GLN A 80 -11.51 -14.33 16.37
C GLN A 80 -12.33 -14.33 15.08
N VAL A 81 -11.76 -14.84 13.99
CA VAL A 81 -12.46 -14.99 12.71
C VAL A 81 -13.29 -16.28 12.76
N PRO A 82 -14.64 -16.22 12.74
CA PRO A 82 -15.45 -17.43 12.62
C PRO A 82 -15.19 -18.13 11.28
N PRO A 83 -15.26 -19.47 11.21
CA PRO A 83 -15.28 -20.17 9.92
C PRO A 83 -16.60 -19.86 9.18
N GLY A 84 -16.53 -19.49 7.89
CA GLY A 84 -17.70 -19.20 7.07
C GLY A 84 -17.41 -18.33 5.84
N GLU A 85 -18.37 -18.21 4.92
CA GLU A 85 -18.30 -17.28 3.78
C GLU A 85 -18.92 -15.92 4.13
N TYR A 86 -18.17 -14.82 3.93
CA TYR A 86 -18.58 -13.46 4.28
C TYR A 86 -19.01 -12.64 3.04
N ARG A 87 -19.81 -13.23 2.15
CA ARG A 87 -20.07 -12.65 0.81
C ARG A 87 -20.88 -11.34 0.82
N GLU A 88 -21.66 -11.07 1.88
CA GLU A 88 -22.58 -9.91 1.93
C GLU A 88 -22.30 -8.93 3.10
N GLN A 89 -21.24 -9.16 3.87
CA GLN A 89 -20.89 -8.32 5.02
C GLN A 89 -19.47 -7.80 4.86
N VAL A 90 -19.20 -6.64 5.49
CA VAL A 90 -17.82 -6.18 5.68
C VAL A 90 -17.06 -7.32 6.36
N PRO A 91 -16.03 -7.90 5.72
CA PRO A 91 -15.40 -9.09 6.24
C PRO A 91 -14.74 -8.76 7.59
N PRO A 92 -14.63 -9.74 8.50
CA PRO A 92 -14.02 -9.52 9.82
C PRO A 92 -12.54 -9.09 9.72
N THR A 93 -11.91 -9.29 8.57
CA THR A 93 -10.54 -8.85 8.26
C THR A 93 -10.46 -7.41 7.75
N TYR A 94 -11.58 -6.72 7.56
CA TYR A 94 -11.57 -5.32 7.13
C TYR A 94 -10.95 -4.44 8.20
N VAL A 95 -9.95 -3.66 7.81
CA VAL A 95 -9.40 -2.57 8.63
C VAL A 95 -9.95 -1.27 8.05
N PRO A 96 -10.76 -0.49 8.81
CA PRO A 96 -11.42 0.70 8.29
C PRO A 96 -10.47 1.70 7.64
N MET A 97 -10.73 2.07 6.37
CA MET A 97 -10.01 3.14 5.64
C MET A 97 -8.48 2.98 5.61
N ARG A 98 -7.99 1.74 5.67
CA ARG A 98 -6.54 1.46 5.80
C ARG A 98 -5.72 2.09 4.69
N ASN A 99 -6.11 1.87 3.42
CA ASN A 99 -5.33 2.36 2.29
C ASN A 99 -5.39 3.89 2.17
N LEU A 100 -6.50 4.51 2.60
CA LEU A 100 -6.62 5.98 2.66
C LEU A 100 -5.56 6.57 3.59
N VAL A 101 -5.44 6.06 4.81
CA VAL A 101 -4.44 6.52 5.77
C VAL A 101 -3.03 6.26 5.27
N PHE A 102 -2.77 5.09 4.70
CA PHE A 102 -1.43 4.74 4.18
C PHE A 102 -1.01 5.63 3.02
N LEU A 103 -1.91 5.89 2.07
CA LEU A 103 -1.63 6.78 0.93
C LEU A 103 -1.44 8.23 1.39
N ALA A 104 -2.22 8.69 2.38
CA ALA A 104 -2.04 10.01 2.96
C ALA A 104 -0.65 10.16 3.60
N ILE A 105 -0.22 9.19 4.41
CA ILE A 105 1.12 9.20 5.01
C ILE A 105 2.21 9.10 3.92
N ALA A 106 2.07 8.16 2.97
CA ALA A 106 3.06 8.00 1.91
C ALA A 106 3.21 9.27 1.05
N SER A 107 2.12 10.04 0.87
CA SER A 107 2.15 11.29 0.11
C SER A 107 3.01 12.38 0.74
N SER A 108 3.13 12.46 2.07
CA SER A 108 4.03 13.43 2.70
C SER A 108 5.49 13.10 2.43
N PHE A 109 5.85 11.81 2.44
CA PHE A 109 7.20 11.36 2.06
C PHE A 109 7.46 11.52 0.56
N ALA A 110 6.46 11.27 -0.29
CA ALA A 110 6.57 11.47 -1.72
C ALA A 110 6.88 12.93 -2.06
N GLU A 111 6.21 13.87 -1.38
CA GLU A 111 6.49 15.29 -1.55
C GLU A 111 7.90 15.67 -1.11
N GLU A 112 8.36 15.19 0.05
CA GLU A 112 9.70 15.48 0.58
C GLU A 112 10.81 14.93 -0.34
N LEU A 113 10.68 13.67 -0.75
CA LEU A 113 11.65 12.97 -1.60
C LEU A 113 11.59 13.40 -3.07
N ARG A 114 10.61 14.23 -3.43
CA ARG A 114 10.26 14.59 -4.82
C ARG A 114 9.98 13.34 -5.65
N ALA A 115 9.31 12.35 -5.05
CA ALA A 115 8.84 11.17 -5.73
C ALA A 115 7.59 11.49 -6.54
N GLU A 116 7.64 11.18 -7.84
CA GLU A 116 6.53 11.43 -8.75
C GLU A 116 5.46 10.33 -8.65
N HIS A 117 5.77 9.20 -8.01
CA HIS A 117 4.87 8.05 -7.93
C HIS A 117 4.82 7.47 -6.51
N ILE A 118 3.62 7.04 -6.12
CA ILE A 118 3.35 6.21 -4.95
C ILE A 118 2.77 4.89 -5.48
N ALA A 119 3.47 3.78 -5.27
CA ALA A 119 3.06 2.48 -5.76
C ALA A 119 2.29 1.70 -4.70
N ILE A 120 1.12 1.14 -5.07
CA ILE A 120 0.28 0.35 -4.19
C ILE A 120 -0.24 -0.92 -4.89
N GLY A 121 -0.12 -2.06 -4.21
CA GLY A 121 -0.44 -3.39 -4.77
C GLY A 121 -1.91 -3.79 -4.62
N VAL A 122 -2.85 -2.88 -4.84
CA VAL A 122 -4.29 -3.20 -4.75
C VAL A 122 -4.78 -3.90 -6.02
N HIS A 123 -5.66 -4.88 -5.84
CA HIS A 123 -6.38 -5.53 -6.94
C HIS A 123 -7.89 -5.52 -6.63
N ALA A 124 -8.70 -5.20 -7.63
CA ALA A 124 -10.13 -4.94 -7.47
C ALA A 124 -11.02 -6.18 -7.66
N LEU A 125 -10.51 -7.23 -8.33
CA LEU A 125 -11.35 -8.35 -8.80
C LEU A 125 -11.81 -9.31 -7.70
N ASP A 126 -11.13 -9.34 -6.55
CA ASP A 126 -11.34 -10.36 -5.52
C ASP A 126 -11.53 -9.78 -4.10
N THR A 127 -11.84 -8.50 -3.98
CA THR A 127 -11.71 -7.78 -2.70
C THR A 127 -12.93 -6.93 -2.36
N PRO A 128 -13.59 -7.15 -1.20
CA PRO A 128 -14.78 -6.40 -0.79
C PRO A 128 -14.47 -4.96 -0.35
N TYR A 129 -13.20 -4.54 -0.37
CA TYR A 129 -12.73 -3.27 0.20
C TYR A 129 -12.92 -2.09 -0.78
N PRO A 130 -13.71 -1.06 -0.43
CA PRO A 130 -13.92 0.11 -1.30
C PRO A 130 -12.64 0.89 -1.59
N ASP A 131 -11.68 0.89 -0.67
CA ASP A 131 -10.38 1.57 -0.77
C ASP A 131 -9.33 0.79 -1.60
N CYS A 132 -9.79 -0.18 -2.40
CA CYS A 132 -9.01 -0.88 -3.42
C CYS A 132 -9.52 -0.64 -4.85
N ARG A 133 -10.58 0.17 -5.02
CA ARG A 133 -11.26 0.35 -6.31
C ARG A 133 -10.66 1.50 -7.15
N PRO A 134 -10.81 1.46 -8.49
CA PRO A 134 -10.32 2.53 -9.36
C PRO A 134 -10.82 3.94 -8.99
N GLU A 135 -12.08 4.07 -8.57
CA GLU A 135 -12.67 5.36 -8.20
C GLU A 135 -12.00 5.94 -6.95
N PHE A 136 -11.66 5.09 -5.98
CA PHE A 136 -10.91 5.49 -4.80
C PHE A 136 -9.49 5.96 -5.16
N ILE A 137 -8.79 5.21 -6.02
CA ILE A 137 -7.44 5.56 -6.46
C ILE A 137 -7.43 6.93 -7.17
N SER A 138 -8.38 7.16 -8.08
CA SER A 138 -8.54 8.44 -8.77
C SER A 138 -8.85 9.60 -7.80
N ALA A 139 -9.76 9.37 -6.85
CA ALA A 139 -10.11 10.36 -5.84
C ALA A 139 -8.91 10.71 -4.94
N MET A 140 -8.15 9.69 -4.50
CA MET A 140 -6.98 9.88 -3.66
C MET A 140 -5.87 10.63 -4.41
N GLU A 141 -5.61 10.31 -5.67
CA GLU A 141 -4.64 11.05 -6.49
C GLU A 141 -5.01 12.53 -6.64
N SER A 142 -6.31 12.81 -6.82
CA SER A 142 -6.84 14.17 -6.88
C SER A 142 -6.64 14.91 -5.55
N ALA A 143 -6.89 14.26 -4.42
CA ALA A 143 -6.67 14.82 -3.10
C ALA A 143 -5.18 15.12 -2.84
N ILE A 144 -4.27 14.21 -3.22
CA ILE A 144 -2.81 14.41 -3.12
C ILE A 144 -2.37 15.60 -3.99
N THR A 145 -2.86 15.65 -5.23
CA THR A 145 -2.59 16.76 -6.16
C THR A 145 -3.02 18.10 -5.55
N ALA A 146 -4.21 18.16 -4.95
CA ALA A 146 -4.75 19.38 -4.34
C ALA A 146 -4.03 19.80 -3.06
N GLY A 147 -3.56 18.84 -2.25
CA GLY A 147 -2.88 19.11 -0.98
C GLY A 147 -1.37 19.43 -1.11
N SER A 148 -0.77 19.15 -2.27
CA SER A 148 0.68 19.21 -2.46
C SER A 148 1.20 20.63 -2.74
N SER A 149 2.11 21.13 -1.88
CA SER A 149 2.80 22.41 -2.11
C SER A 149 3.74 22.33 -3.33
N TYR A 150 4.37 21.17 -3.49
CA TYR A 150 5.22 20.88 -4.64
C TYR A 150 4.45 20.98 -5.96
N THR A 151 3.28 20.35 -6.02
CA THR A 151 2.41 20.38 -7.20
C THR A 151 1.93 21.79 -7.50
N ALA A 152 1.52 22.54 -6.47
CA ALA A 152 1.06 23.92 -6.64
C ALA A 152 2.12 24.82 -7.31
N LYS A 153 3.40 24.68 -6.89
CA LYS A 153 4.53 25.48 -7.37
C LYS A 153 5.09 25.04 -8.72
N THR A 154 5.20 23.72 -8.94
CA THR A 154 5.93 23.17 -10.10
C THR A 154 5.03 22.67 -11.22
N LYS A 155 3.73 22.51 -10.94
CA LYS A 155 2.74 21.85 -11.82
C LYS A 155 3.03 20.38 -12.12
N LYS A 156 4.03 19.78 -11.45
CA LYS A 156 4.31 18.35 -11.51
C LYS A 156 3.46 17.63 -10.47
N ARG A 157 2.74 16.59 -10.89
CA ARG A 157 1.83 15.81 -10.04
C ARG A 157 2.54 14.61 -9.43
N ILE A 158 2.00 14.15 -8.30
CA ILE A 158 2.32 12.84 -7.72
C ILE A 158 1.21 11.88 -8.15
N PHE A 159 1.59 10.77 -8.78
CA PHE A 159 0.67 9.77 -9.32
C PHE A 159 0.57 8.55 -8.39
N ILE A 160 -0.59 7.92 -8.34
CA ILE A 160 -0.74 6.61 -7.69
C ILE A 160 -0.55 5.52 -8.75
N TYR A 161 0.52 4.75 -8.61
CA TYR A 161 0.84 3.62 -9.46
C TYR A 161 0.22 2.34 -8.89
N ALA A 162 -0.91 1.91 -9.46
CA ALA A 162 -1.65 0.72 -9.04
C ALA A 162 -1.79 -0.29 -10.19
N PRO A 163 -0.69 -0.95 -10.60
CA PRO A 163 -0.64 -1.76 -11.83
C PRO A 163 -1.49 -3.03 -11.77
N PHE A 164 -1.93 -3.46 -10.58
CA PHE A 164 -2.72 -4.68 -10.40
C PHE A 164 -4.23 -4.44 -10.40
N LEU A 165 -4.68 -3.20 -10.65
CA LEU A 165 -6.08 -2.92 -10.92
C LEU A 165 -6.53 -3.71 -12.16
N GLY A 166 -7.51 -4.58 -12.00
CA GLY A 166 -8.00 -5.47 -13.06
C GLY A 166 -7.21 -6.76 -13.24
N MET A 167 -6.22 -7.06 -12.38
CA MET A 167 -5.55 -8.36 -12.34
C MET A 167 -6.16 -9.28 -11.29
N THR A 168 -6.21 -10.57 -11.59
CA THR A 168 -6.51 -11.63 -10.63
C THR A 168 -5.27 -11.97 -9.80
N LYS A 169 -5.47 -12.56 -8.63
CA LYS A 169 -4.35 -12.96 -7.76
C LYS A 169 -3.37 -13.92 -8.43
N SER A 170 -3.86 -14.83 -9.27
CA SER A 170 -3.03 -15.75 -10.04
C SER A 170 -2.15 -15.05 -11.09
N GLN A 171 -2.67 -14.00 -11.73
CA GLN A 171 -1.88 -13.19 -12.67
C GLN A 171 -0.76 -12.43 -11.95
N ILE A 172 -1.04 -11.88 -10.75
CA ILE A 172 -0.05 -11.20 -9.91
C ILE A 172 1.04 -12.19 -9.47
N ALA A 173 0.65 -13.40 -9.04
CA ALA A 173 1.59 -14.45 -8.65
C ALA A 173 2.49 -14.86 -9.82
N LYS A 174 1.92 -15.03 -11.02
CA LYS A 174 2.68 -15.35 -12.23
C LYS A 174 3.70 -14.24 -12.55
N LEU A 175 3.27 -12.98 -12.51
CA LEU A 175 4.16 -11.83 -12.73
C LEU A 175 5.32 -11.79 -11.72
N GLY A 176 5.11 -12.25 -10.49
CA GLY A 176 6.16 -12.29 -9.46
C GLY A 176 7.25 -13.36 -9.69
N ILE A 177 7.04 -14.28 -10.64
CA ILE A 177 8.00 -15.34 -10.97
C ILE A 177 8.81 -14.99 -12.23
N GLU A 178 8.32 -14.06 -13.06
CA GLU A 178 8.97 -13.58 -14.29
C GLU A 178 10.07 -12.54 -13.98
#